data_AF-A0A1I9Q2Y5-F1
#
_entry.id   AF-A0A1I9Q2Y5-F1
#
_cell.length_a   1.000
_cell.length_b   1.000
_cell.length_c   1.000
_cell.angle_alpha   90.00
_cell.angle_beta   90.00
_cell.angle_gamma   90.00
#
_symmetry.space_group_name_H-M   'P 1'
#
loop_
_entity.id
_entity.type
_entity.pdbx_description
1 polymer ?
#
loop_
_entity_poly.entity_id
_entity_poly.type
_entity_poly.pdbx_seq_one_letter_code
_entity_poly.pdbx_strand_id
1 'polypeptide(L)'
;DRVVYGGGAAEIACSIAVAEEANKISSLEQYAFRAFAEALEAVPLALAENSGLSPIETLSEVRSRQVKENNPALGVDCMLKGTCDMKEQHVIETLHSKKQQLV
;
A
#
# COMPACT_ATOMS: atom_id res chain seq x y z
N ASP A 1 -6.92 0.15 -21.18
CA ASP A 1 -6.24 0.91 -20.10
C ASP A 1 -5.56 0.01 -19.09
N ARG A 2 -4.52 0.49 -18.41
CA ARG A 2 -3.83 -0.25 -17.34
C ARG A 2 -4.50 0.04 -15.99
N VAL A 3 -4.70 -1.01 -15.21
CA VAL A 3 -5.32 -0.94 -13.88
C VAL A 3 -4.35 -1.34 -12.79
N VAL A 4 -4.63 -0.90 -11.57
CA VAL A 4 -4.00 -1.33 -10.31
C VAL A 4 -5.08 -1.70 -9.31
N TYR A 5 -4.68 -2.34 -8.22
CA TYR A 5 -5.60 -2.74 -7.15
C TYR A 5 -5.71 -1.62 -6.12
N GLY A 6 -6.95 -1.30 -5.74
CA GLY A 6 -7.23 -0.22 -4.79
C GLY A 6 -7.13 -0.67 -3.34
N GLY A 7 -7.94 -0.09 -2.46
CA GLY A 7 -7.93 -0.45 -1.03
C GLY A 7 -6.59 -0.18 -0.33
N GLY A 8 -5.79 0.74 -0.85
CA GLY A 8 -4.44 1.00 -0.35
C GLY A 8 -3.38 -0.02 -0.78
N ALA A 9 -3.74 -1.04 -1.58
CA ALA A 9 -2.82 -2.09 -2.00
C ALA A 9 -1.65 -1.54 -2.84
N ALA A 10 -1.96 -0.64 -3.78
CA ALA A 10 -0.96 -0.01 -4.63
C ALA A 10 0.00 0.87 -3.82
N GLU A 11 -0.51 1.64 -2.86
CA GLU A 11 0.29 2.48 -1.97
C GLU A 11 1.23 1.67 -1.07
N ILE A 12 0.75 0.54 -0.50
CA ILE A 12 1.58 -0.37 0.30
C ILE A 12 2.69 -0.97 -0.57
N ALA A 13 2.37 -1.41 -1.79
CA ALA A 13 3.36 -1.97 -2.71
C ALA A 13 4.43 -0.93 -3.08
N CYS A 14 4.03 0.32 -3.30
CA CYS A 14 4.95 1.42 -3.52
C CYS A 14 5.79 1.74 -2.28
N SER A 15 5.22 1.74 -1.07
CA SER A 15 5.98 1.94 0.19
C SER A 15 7.08 0.88 0.33
N ILE A 16 6.74 -0.40 0.11
CA ILE A 16 7.71 -1.50 0.17
C ILE A 16 8.85 -1.27 -0.82
N ALA A 17 8.54 -1.00 -2.09
CA ALA A 17 9.54 -0.79 -3.12
C ALA A 17 10.45 0.42 -2.83
N VAL A 18 9.88 1.55 -2.40
CA VAL A 18 10.65 2.76 -2.06
C VAL A 18 11.53 2.51 -0.84
N ALA A 19 11.03 1.81 0.18
CA ALA A 19 11.81 1.46 1.36
C ALA A 19 12.98 0.51 1.04
N GLU A 20 12.79 -0.43 0.11
CA GLU A 20 13.86 -1.30 -0.39
C GLU A 20 14.94 -0.52 -1.14
N GLU A 21 14.56 0.43 -1.99
CA GLU A 21 15.52 1.33 -2.66
C GLU A 21 16.26 2.21 -1.64
N ALA A 22 15.56 2.71 -0.62
CA ALA A 22 16.18 3.49 0.45
C ALA A 22 17.31 2.72 1.15
N ASN A 23 17.15 1.41 1.35
CA ASN A 23 18.17 0.57 1.99
C ASN A 23 19.44 0.37 1.14
N LYS A 24 19.37 0.65 -0.18
CA LYS A 24 20.52 0.59 -1.09
C LYS A 24 21.31 1.91 -1.10
N ILE A 25 20.73 2.99 -0.59
CA ILE A 25 21.35 4.32 -0.57
C ILE A 25 22.12 4.49 0.74
N SER A 26 23.43 4.75 0.63
CA SER A 26 24.30 5.00 1.79
C SER A 26 24.44 6.47 2.17
N SER A 27 23.90 7.37 1.34
CA SER A 27 23.94 8.83 1.55
C SER A 27 22.77 9.31 2.42
N LEU A 28 22.76 10.61 2.75
CA LEU A 28 21.68 11.26 3.49
C LEU A 28 20.31 11.14 2.79
N GLU A 29 20.30 10.94 1.47
CA GLU A 29 19.08 10.82 0.67
C GLU A 29 18.20 9.62 1.09
N GLN A 30 18.79 8.59 1.72
CA GLN A 30 18.03 7.44 2.23
C GLN A 30 16.88 7.86 3.16
N TYR A 31 17.05 8.93 3.93
CA TYR A 31 16.03 9.40 4.87
C TYR A 31 14.84 10.04 4.14
N ALA A 32 15.08 10.72 3.01
CA ALA A 32 14.03 11.28 2.18
C ALA A 32 13.19 10.17 1.53
N PHE A 33 13.84 9.10 1.05
CA PHE A 33 13.14 7.93 0.50
C PHE A 33 12.31 7.22 1.57
N ARG A 34 12.87 7.01 2.78
CA ARG A 34 12.14 6.42 3.90
C ARG A 34 10.92 7.25 4.30
N ALA A 35 11.08 8.57 4.40
CA ALA A 35 9.97 9.46 4.71
C ALA A 35 8.87 9.40 3.64
N PHE A 36 9.23 9.28 2.35
CA PHE A 36 8.25 9.11 1.28
C PHE A 36 7.55 7.75 1.34
N ALA A 37 8.29 6.67 1.62
CA ALA A 37 7.71 5.34 1.83
C ALA A 37 6.69 5.34 2.99
N GLU A 38 7.03 5.97 4.11
CA GLU A 38 6.13 6.14 5.25
C GLU A 38 4.92 7.01 4.89
N ALA A 39 5.10 8.08 4.10
CA ALA A 39 3.98 8.93 3.67
C ALA A 39 2.96 8.19 2.78
N LEU A 40 3.41 7.23 1.95
CA LEU A 40 2.51 6.38 1.16
C LEU A 40 1.58 5.54 2.04
N GLU A 41 2.00 5.21 3.26
CA GLU A 41 1.19 4.42 4.22
C GLU A 41 0.04 5.24 4.82
N ALA A 42 -0.01 6.57 4.62
CA ALA A 42 -1.10 7.40 5.14
C ALA A 42 -2.49 7.01 4.59
N VAL A 43 -2.57 6.63 3.31
CA VAL A 43 -3.84 6.22 2.67
C VAL A 43 -4.38 4.91 3.26
N PRO A 44 -3.63 3.79 3.29
CA PRO A 44 -4.11 2.56 3.90
C PRO A 44 -4.38 2.70 5.41
N LEU A 45 -3.62 3.53 6.15
CA LEU A 45 -3.92 3.82 7.55
C LEU A 45 -5.29 4.49 7.72
N ALA A 46 -5.55 5.53 6.93
CA ALA A 46 -6.85 6.22 6.96
C ALA A 46 -8.00 5.30 6.54
N LEU A 47 -7.80 4.41 5.55
CA LEU A 47 -8.80 3.42 5.15
C LEU A 47 -9.12 2.45 6.28
N ALA A 48 -8.10 1.93 6.98
CA ALA A 48 -8.29 1.03 8.12
C ALA A 48 -9.05 1.72 9.26
N GLU A 49 -8.65 2.94 9.61
CA GLU A 49 -9.31 3.74 10.65
C GLU A 49 -10.79 4.02 10.30
N ASN A 50 -11.05 4.48 9.08
CA ASN A 50 -12.40 4.76 8.60
C ASN A 50 -13.29 3.50 8.51
N SER A 51 -12.67 2.33 8.42
CA SER A 51 -13.36 1.02 8.38
C SER A 51 -13.54 0.40 9.77
N GLY A 52 -13.12 1.09 10.84
CA GLY A 52 -13.20 0.59 12.21
C GLY A 52 -12.18 -0.49 12.55
N LEU A 53 -11.12 -0.61 11.73
CA LEU A 53 -10.01 -1.54 11.94
C LEU A 53 -8.90 -0.87 12.75
N SER A 54 -8.03 -1.67 13.35
CA SER A 54 -6.80 -1.21 14.01
C SER A 54 -5.77 -0.81 12.95
N PRO A 55 -5.47 0.49 12.74
CA PRO A 55 -4.74 0.92 11.55
C PRO A 55 -3.34 0.33 11.45
N ILE A 56 -2.62 0.29 12.58
CA ILE A 56 -1.25 -0.22 12.65
C ILE A 56 -1.22 -1.73 12.44
N GLU A 57 -2.12 -2.46 13.10
CA GLU A 57 -2.16 -3.92 12.98
C GLU A 57 -2.55 -4.35 11.57
N THR A 58 -3.60 -3.73 11.00
CA THR A 58 -4.06 -4.02 9.64
C THR A 58 -2.99 -3.68 8.60
N LEU A 59 -2.35 -2.52 8.68
CA LEU A 59 -1.28 -2.15 7.75
C LEU A 59 -0.10 -3.13 7.86
N SER A 60 0.33 -3.45 9.08
CA SER A 60 1.46 -4.36 9.32
C SER A 60 1.17 -5.76 8.78
N GLU A 61 -0.05 -6.27 9.00
CA GLU A 61 -0.49 -7.56 8.48
C GLU A 61 -0.48 -7.57 6.94
N VAL A 62 -1.19 -6.63 6.31
CA VAL A 62 -1.31 -6.57 4.84
C VAL A 62 0.05 -6.38 4.19
N ARG A 63 0.90 -5.51 4.74
CA ARG A 63 2.28 -5.30 4.26
C ARG A 63 3.11 -6.57 4.37
N SER A 64 3.08 -7.26 5.51
CA SER A 64 3.79 -8.52 5.73
C SER A 64 3.35 -9.58 4.73
N ARG A 65 2.05 -9.66 4.45
CA ARG A 65 1.49 -10.59 3.46
C ARG A 65 1.88 -10.22 2.03
N GLN A 66 1.85 -8.93 1.64
CA GLN A 66 2.31 -8.51 0.31
C GLN A 66 3.74 -8.98 0.04
N VAL A 67 4.65 -8.81 1.01
CA VAL A 67 6.05 -9.24 0.89
C VAL A 67 6.16 -10.77 0.84
N LYS A 68 5.48 -11.49 1.75
CA LYS A 68 5.58 -12.96 1.83
C LYS A 68 4.97 -13.68 0.64
N GLU A 69 3.82 -13.21 0.18
CA GLU A 69 3.06 -13.80 -0.92
C GLU A 69 3.48 -13.24 -2.29
N ASN A 70 4.33 -12.20 -2.30
CA ASN A 70 4.71 -11.45 -3.50
C ASN A 70 3.48 -11.01 -4.32
N ASN A 71 2.45 -10.54 -3.62
CA ASN A 71 1.16 -10.20 -4.20
C ASN A 71 0.80 -8.72 -3.94
N PRO A 72 0.95 -7.82 -4.92
CA PRO A 72 0.63 -6.40 -4.77
C PRO A 72 -0.87 -6.12 -4.78
N ALA A 73 -1.73 -7.14 -4.89
CA ALA A 73 -3.19 -6.98 -4.84
C ALA A 73 -3.75 -6.96 -3.42
N LEU A 74 -2.95 -7.26 -2.40
CA LEU A 74 -3.44 -7.30 -1.02
C LEU A 74 -3.59 -5.88 -0.47
N GLY A 75 -4.79 -5.50 -0.05
CA GLY A 75 -5.12 -4.19 0.50
C GLY A 75 -5.92 -4.30 1.80
N VAL A 76 -6.39 -3.15 2.27
CA VAL A 76 -7.25 -3.05 3.44
C VAL A 76 -8.65 -3.53 3.09
N ASP A 77 -9.14 -4.52 3.84
CA ASP A 77 -10.51 -5.03 3.71
C ASP A 77 -11.52 -4.08 4.36
N CYS A 78 -11.83 -2.98 3.68
CA CYS A 78 -12.73 -1.94 4.19
C CYS A 78 -14.18 -2.44 4.33
N MET A 79 -14.55 -3.49 3.58
CA MET A 79 -15.91 -4.04 3.55
C MET A 79 -16.08 -5.27 4.43
N LEU A 80 -15.04 -5.67 5.19
CA LEU A 80 -15.03 -6.82 6.09
C LEU A 80 -15.52 -8.12 5.43
N LYS A 81 -15.09 -8.34 4.18
CA LYS A 81 -15.42 -9.56 3.42
C LYS A 81 -14.61 -10.78 3.85
N GLY A 82 -13.58 -10.60 4.69
CA GLY A 82 -12.73 -11.66 5.21
C GLY A 82 -11.55 -12.03 4.30
N THR A 83 -11.29 -11.24 3.26
CA THR A 83 -10.14 -11.40 2.35
C THR A 83 -9.47 -10.05 2.13
N CYS A 84 -8.14 -10.01 2.11
CA CYS A 84 -7.41 -8.79 1.79
C CYS A 84 -7.13 -8.66 0.28
N ASP A 85 -7.49 -9.66 -0.53
CA ASP A 85 -7.22 -9.64 -1.96
C ASP A 85 -8.21 -8.73 -2.70
N MET A 86 -7.73 -7.56 -3.13
CA MET A 86 -8.52 -6.56 -3.84
C MET A 86 -8.91 -7.02 -5.24
N LYS A 87 -8.20 -8.00 -5.81
CA LYS A 87 -8.59 -8.65 -7.07
C LYS A 87 -9.85 -9.48 -6.88
N GLU A 88 -9.91 -10.27 -5.81
CA GLU A 88 -11.10 -11.06 -5.44
C GLU A 88 -12.27 -10.16 -5.07
N GLN A 89 -11.99 -9.05 -4.38
CA GLN A 89 -13.01 -8.06 -4.03
C GLN A 89 -13.48 -7.17 -5.19
N HIS A 90 -12.83 -7.26 -6.36
CA HIS A 90 -13.05 -6.39 -7.53
C HIS A 90 -12.84 -4.89 -7.24
N VAL A 91 -11.90 -4.57 -6.35
CA VAL A 91 -11.50 -3.19 -6.04
C VAL A 91 -10.34 -2.79 -6.94
N ILE A 92 -10.65 -2.07 -8.01
CA ILE A 92 -9.70 -1.68 -9.07
C ILE A 92 -9.70 -0.18 -9.29
N GLU A 93 -8.52 0.36 -9.57
CA GLU A 93 -8.30 1.76 -9.91
C GLU A 93 -7.52 1.88 -11.21
N THR A 94 -7.64 3.01 -11.90
CA THR A 94 -6.85 3.24 -13.12
C THR A 94 -5.43 3.63 -12.74
N LEU A 95 -4.44 3.04 -13.40
CA LEU A 95 -3.03 3.39 -13.18
C LEU A 95 -2.78 4.87 -13.46
N HIS A 96 -3.47 5.44 -14.45
CA HIS A 96 -3.35 6.84 -14.82
C HIS A 96 -3.75 7.77 -13.65
N SER A 97 -4.91 7.55 -13.05
CA SER A 97 -5.38 8.33 -11.90
C SER A 97 -4.41 8.22 -10.73
N LYS A 98 -3.93 7.00 -10.41
CA LYS A 98 -3.00 6.82 -9.29
C LYS A 98 -1.66 7.50 -9.48
N LYS A 99 -1.11 7.48 -10.69
CA LYS A 99 0.13 8.22 -10.99
C LYS A 99 -0.04 9.73 -10.79
N GLN A 100 -1.17 10.29 -11.23
CA GLN A 100 -1.44 11.73 -11.09
C GLN A 100 -1.70 12.16 -9.64
N GLN A 101 -2.04 11.25 -8.73
CA GLN A 101 -2.19 11.57 -7.31
C GLN A 101 -0.84 11.67 -6.59
N LEU A 102 0.20 11.00 -7.10
CA LEU A 102 1.53 10.93 -6.49
C LEU A 102 2.53 11.92 -7.10
N VAL A 103 2.17 12.58 -8.21
CA VAL A 103 3.01 13.52 -8.99
C VAL A 103 2.23 14.80 -9.22
#